data_AF-W5NUX9-F1
#
_entry.id   AF-W5NUX9-F1
#
_cell.length_a   1.000
_cell.length_b   1.000
_cell.length_c   1.000
_cell.angle_alpha   90.00
_cell.angle_beta   90.00
_cell.angle_gamma   90.00
#
_symmetry.space_group_name_H-M   'P 1'
#
loop_
_entity.id
_entity.type
_entity.pdbx_description
1 polymer ?
#
loop_
_entity_poly.entity_id
_entity_poly.type
_entity_poly.pdbx_seq_one_letter_code
_entity_poly.pdbx_strand_id
1 'polypeptide(L)'
;MQLPLLLMAFLLPPGLGHPFLSEEITGGHEAKPHSRPYMVLVQFLGEMSRKRCGCVLIQKDFVLTAGHCRGSSITITLGATTSNSRRGPSRPSG
;
A
#
# COMPACT_ATOMS: atom_id res chain seq x y z
N MET A 1 -39.39 -11.36 30.23
CA MET A 1 -39.11 -10.00 29.68
C MET A 1 -38.18 -9.98 28.46
N GLN A 2 -37.66 -11.11 27.96
CA GLN A 2 -36.74 -11.14 26.79
C GLN A 2 -37.42 -11.41 25.44
N LEU A 3 -38.69 -11.86 25.45
CA LEU A 3 -39.49 -12.13 24.26
C LEU A 3 -39.64 -10.93 23.29
N PRO A 4 -39.82 -9.67 23.75
CA PRO A 4 -39.88 -8.53 22.82
C PRO A 4 -38.53 -8.22 22.17
N LEU A 5 -37.41 -8.53 22.84
CA LEU A 5 -36.06 -8.28 22.32
C LEU A 5 -35.72 -9.22 21.16
N LEU A 6 -36.18 -10.47 21.23
CA LEU A 6 -36.00 -11.46 20.16
C LEU A 6 -36.81 -11.10 18.90
N LEU A 7 -38.01 -10.54 19.08
CA LEU A 7 -38.91 -10.17 17.98
C LEU A 7 -38.33 -9.04 17.10
N MET A 8 -37.63 -8.08 17.73
CA MET A 8 -36.98 -6.97 17.01
C MET A 8 -35.76 -7.42 16.19
N ALA A 9 -35.11 -8.52 16.56
CA ALA A 9 -34.00 -9.09 15.78
C ALA A 9 -34.50 -9.79 14.50
N PHE A 10 -35.71 -10.35 14.51
CA PHE A 10 -36.33 -10.96 13.34
C PHE A 10 -36.94 -9.95 12.36
N LEU A 11 -37.35 -8.78 12.86
CA LEU A 11 -37.90 -7.70 12.04
C LEU A 11 -36.84 -6.83 11.36
N LEU A 12 -35.56 -6.95 11.75
CA LEU A 12 -34.46 -6.26 11.09
C LEU A 12 -34.04 -7.07 9.86
N PRO A 13 -34.28 -6.58 8.63
CA PRO A 13 -33.86 -7.31 7.44
C PRO A 13 -32.33 -7.45 7.49
N PRO A 14 -31.76 -8.67 7.39
CA PRO A 14 -30.32 -8.88 7.22
C PRO A 14 -29.92 -8.53 5.77
N GLY A 15 -30.20 -7.30 5.35
CA GLY A 15 -30.36 -6.99 3.93
C GLY A 15 -30.00 -5.58 3.50
N LEU A 16 -29.31 -4.80 4.35
CA LEU A 16 -28.66 -3.55 3.91
C LEU A 16 -27.13 -3.62 3.93
N GLY A 17 -26.59 -4.84 4.02
CA GLY A 17 -25.30 -5.13 3.41
C GLY A 17 -25.52 -5.34 1.93
N HIS A 18 -25.70 -4.26 1.16
CA HIS A 18 -25.43 -4.34 -0.27
C HIS A 18 -24.06 -5.03 -0.38
N PRO A 19 -23.90 -6.10 -1.18
CA PRO A 19 -22.56 -6.49 -1.56
C PRO A 19 -22.02 -5.26 -2.24
N PHE A 20 -21.15 -4.54 -1.52
CA PHE A 20 -20.32 -3.54 -2.14
C PHE A 20 -19.54 -4.37 -3.14
N LEU A 21 -19.98 -4.34 -4.40
CA LEU A 21 -19.17 -4.76 -5.53
C LEU A 21 -17.98 -3.81 -5.43
N SER A 22 -16.98 -4.25 -4.66
CA SER A 22 -15.72 -3.55 -4.54
C SER A 22 -15.11 -3.70 -5.92
N GLU A 23 -15.35 -2.72 -6.78
CA GLU A 23 -14.73 -2.64 -8.08
C GLU A 23 -13.22 -2.61 -7.81
N GLU A 24 -12.56 -3.74 -8.03
CA GLU A 24 -11.13 -3.86 -7.81
C GLU A 24 -10.45 -3.07 -8.91
N ILE A 25 -9.82 -1.95 -8.55
CA ILE A 25 -9.05 -1.15 -9.50
C ILE A 25 -7.89 -2.00 -10.01
N THR A 26 -8.04 -2.49 -11.23
CA THR A 26 -7.07 -3.29 -12.00
C THR A 26 -6.60 -2.50 -13.23
N GLY A 27 -5.56 -2.96 -13.93
CA GLY A 27 -5.05 -2.31 -15.16
C GLY A 27 -3.88 -1.34 -15.00
N GLY A 28 -3.17 -1.38 -13.85
CA GLY A 28 -1.90 -0.68 -13.72
C GLY A 28 -0.84 -1.16 -14.72
N HIS A 29 -0.01 -0.26 -15.23
CA HIS A 29 1.11 -0.56 -16.13
C HIS A 29 2.43 -0.03 -15.57
N GLU A 30 3.55 -0.59 -16.04
CA GLU A 30 4.87 -0.12 -15.66
C GLU A 30 5.07 1.34 -16.12
N ALA A 31 5.51 2.20 -15.20
CA ALA A 31 5.78 3.60 -15.52
C ALA A 31 6.96 3.70 -16.50
N LYS A 32 6.87 4.62 -17.48
CA LYS A 32 7.98 4.90 -18.39
C LYS A 32 9.25 5.22 -17.59
N PRO A 33 10.43 4.68 -17.97
CA PRO A 33 11.69 4.97 -17.29
C PRO A 33 11.89 6.47 -17.07
N HIS A 34 12.32 6.85 -15.87
CA HIS A 34 12.57 8.23 -15.43
C HIS A 34 11.38 9.21 -15.52
N SER A 35 10.16 8.76 -15.83
CA SER A 35 8.95 9.63 -15.84
C SER A 35 8.47 10.08 -14.46
N ARG A 36 9.05 9.48 -13.41
CA ARG A 36 8.77 9.75 -11.99
C ARG A 36 10.08 10.05 -11.25
N PRO A 37 10.79 11.13 -11.59
CA PRO A 37 12.14 11.41 -11.06
C PRO A 37 12.15 11.71 -9.55
N TYR A 38 10.99 12.08 -9.00
CA TYR A 38 10.79 12.31 -7.57
C TYR A 38 10.61 11.02 -6.76
N MET A 39 10.49 9.85 -7.41
CA MET A 39 10.33 8.58 -6.70
C MET A 39 11.65 8.14 -6.06
N VAL A 40 11.57 7.82 -4.78
CA VAL A 40 12.74 7.46 -3.97
C VAL A 40 12.49 6.13 -3.29
N LEU A 41 13.49 5.26 -3.31
CA LEU A 41 13.51 4.02 -2.54
C LEU A 41 14.34 4.25 -1.27
N VAL A 42 13.74 4.02 -0.10
CA VAL A 42 14.49 3.96 1.16
C VAL A 42 14.64 2.51 1.62
N GLN A 43 15.83 2.15 2.08
CA GLN A 43 16.13 0.87 2.69
C GLN A 43 16.72 1.11 4.07
N PHE A 44 16.24 0.40 5.09
CA PHE A 44 16.70 0.59 6.47
C PHE A 44 16.63 -0.73 7.23
N LEU A 45 17.36 -0.82 8.34
CA LEU A 45 17.27 -1.92 9.28
C LEU A 45 16.17 -1.59 10.30
N GLY A 46 15.06 -2.34 10.25
CA GLY A 46 14.06 -2.36 11.33
C GLY A 46 14.47 -3.35 12.42
N GLU A 47 13.62 -3.55 13.42
CA GLU A 47 13.94 -4.39 14.60
C GLU A 47 14.41 -5.80 14.26
N MET A 48 13.75 -6.45 13.28
CA MET A 48 13.97 -7.85 12.96
C MET A 48 14.58 -8.09 11.58
N SER A 49 14.52 -7.10 10.67
CA SER A 49 14.87 -7.30 9.27
C SER A 49 15.10 -5.99 8.52
N ARG A 50 15.81 -6.09 7.38
CA ARG A 50 15.92 -4.99 6.42
C ARG A 50 14.55 -4.73 5.78
N LYS A 51 14.09 -3.49 5.85
CA LYS A 51 12.81 -3.01 5.32
C LYS A 51 13.06 -2.07 4.15
N ARG A 52 12.01 -1.88 3.34
CA ARG A 52 11.98 -0.94 2.23
C ARG A 52 10.68 -0.15 2.25
N CYS A 53 10.75 1.15 1.97
CA CYS A 53 9.59 2.00 1.75
C CYS A 53 9.75 2.83 0.48
N GLY A 54 8.63 3.31 -0.05
CA GLY A 54 8.61 4.38 -1.05
C GLY A 54 8.65 5.75 -0.36
N CYS A 55 9.29 6.71 -1.03
CA CYS A 55 9.36 8.09 -0.59
C CYS A 55 9.30 9.06 -1.79
N VAL A 56 9.14 10.34 -1.50
CA VAL A 56 9.09 11.42 -2.49
C VAL A 56 10.17 12.46 -2.21
N LEU A 57 11.00 12.79 -3.21
CA LEU A 57 11.93 13.91 -3.14
C LEU A 57 11.14 15.23 -3.30
N ILE A 58 11.07 16.02 -2.23
CA ILE A 58 10.32 17.29 -2.21
C ILE A 58 11.22 18.51 -2.43
N GLN A 59 12.52 18.39 -2.09
CA GLN A 59 13.58 19.36 -2.39
C GLN A 59 14.92 18.61 -2.48
N LYS A 60 15.99 19.29 -2.88
CA LYS A 60 17.32 18.70 -3.16
C LYS A 60 17.79 17.69 -2.09
N ASP A 61 17.57 18.00 -0.82
CA ASP A 61 18.04 17.19 0.31
C ASP A 61 16.89 16.79 1.27
N PHE A 62 15.64 16.94 0.83
CA PHE A 62 14.47 16.65 1.65
C PHE A 62 13.59 15.58 0.99
N VAL A 63 13.39 14.48 1.73
CA VAL A 63 12.57 13.34 1.32
C VAL A 63 11.40 13.18 2.29
N LEU A 64 10.18 13.11 1.75
CA LEU A 64 8.96 12.85 2.51
C LEU A 64 8.62 11.35 2.45
N THR A 65 8.29 10.77 3.61
CA THR A 65 7.85 9.37 3.75
C THR A 65 6.87 9.20 4.90
N ALA A 66 6.30 8.01 5.06
CA ALA A 66 5.43 7.69 6.17
C ALA A 66 6.23 7.60 7.49
N GLY A 67 5.66 8.08 8.60
CA GLY A 67 6.35 8.08 9.90
C GLY A 67 6.77 6.69 10.41
N HIS A 68 6.09 5.62 9.97
CA HIS A 68 6.45 4.25 10.33
C HIS A 68 7.68 3.71 9.55
N CYS A 69 8.12 4.39 8.49
CA CYS A 69 9.30 4.03 7.71
C CYS A 69 10.58 4.53 8.39
N ARG A 70 10.86 4.00 9.59
CA ARG A 70 11.96 4.41 10.46
C ARG A 70 12.79 3.21 10.89
N GLY A 71 14.09 3.43 11.05
CA GLY A 71 15.04 2.43 11.56
C GLY A 71 16.46 2.96 11.54
N SER A 72 17.44 2.07 11.57
CA SER A 72 18.86 2.39 11.49
C SER A 72 19.45 2.04 10.11
N SER A 73 20.70 2.44 9.84
CA SER A 73 21.41 2.12 8.59
C SER A 73 20.62 2.48 7.32
N ILE A 74 20.08 3.70 7.29
CA ILE A 74 19.20 4.18 6.21
C ILE A 74 20.01 4.43 4.94
N THR A 75 19.57 3.86 3.83
CA THR A 75 20.10 4.07 2.48
C THR A 75 19.00 4.65 1.60
N ILE A 76 19.30 5.75 0.91
CA ILE A 76 18.38 6.43 0.00
C ILE A 76 18.85 6.21 -1.44
N THR A 77 17.95 5.81 -2.32
CA THR A 77 18.22 5.66 -3.76
C THR A 77 17.26 6.53 -4.55
N LEU A 78 17.79 7.54 -5.22
CA LEU A 78 17.06 8.42 -6.14
C LEU A 78 17.02 7.81 -7.53
N GLY A 79 15.96 8.07 -8.30
CA GLY A 79 15.89 7.68 -9.71
C GLY A 79 15.94 6.17 -9.95
N ALA A 80 15.49 5.36 -8.98
CA ALA A 80 15.49 3.92 -9.09
C ALA A 80 14.55 3.45 -10.22
N THR A 81 15.12 3.10 -11.36
CA THR A 81 14.44 2.37 -12.44
C THR A 81 14.58 0.87 -12.20
N THR A 82 13.45 0.15 -12.14
CA THR A 82 13.27 -1.29 -11.87
C THR A 82 14.51 -1.98 -11.24
N SER A 83 14.56 -1.97 -9.91
CA SER A 83 15.53 -2.80 -9.18
C SER A 83 15.03 -4.25 -9.15
N ASN A 84 15.85 -5.18 -9.62
CA ASN A 84 15.59 -6.61 -9.58
C ASN A 84 15.54 -7.09 -8.12
N SER A 85 14.38 -6.96 -7.49
CA SER A 85 14.10 -7.53 -6.18
C SER A 85 12.90 -8.45 -6.33
N ARG A 86 13.16 -9.76 -6.50
CA ARG A 86 12.20 -10.87 -6.39
C ARG A 86 10.75 -10.42 -6.58
N ARG A 87 10.42 -10.00 -7.80
CA ARG A 87 9.04 -9.77 -8.19
C ARG A 87 8.45 -11.17 -8.34
N GLY A 88 7.52 -11.56 -7.47
CA GLY A 88 6.59 -12.63 -7.83
C GLY A 88 5.91 -12.26 -9.15
N PRO A 89 5.47 -13.23 -9.96
CA PRO A 89 4.85 -12.95 -11.25
C PRO A 89 3.70 -11.95 -11.05
N SER A 90 3.73 -10.85 -11.81
CA SER A 90 2.57 -9.96 -11.92
C SER A 90 1.38 -10.82 -12.33
N ARG A 91 0.32 -10.85 -11.51
CA ARG A 91 -0.90 -11.60 -11.84
C ARG A 91 -1.38 -11.12 -13.22
N PRO A 92 -1.61 -12.03 -14.18
CA PRO A 92 -2.18 -11.63 -15.45
C PRO A 92 -3.54 -10.99 -15.17
N SER A 93 -3.74 -9.80 -15.73
CA SER A 93 -5.03 -9.15 -15.86
C SER A 93 -5.86 -10.01 -16.82
N GLY A 94 -6.71 -10.86 -16.25
CA GLY A 94 -7.75 -11.60 -16.98
C GLY A 94 -8.91 -10.68 -17.32
#